data_AF-A0A4C1TKA6-F1
#
_entry.id   AF-A0A4C1TKA6-F1
#
_cell.length_a   1.000
_cell.length_b   1.000
_cell.length_c   1.000
_cell.angle_alpha   90.00
_cell.angle_beta   90.00
_cell.angle_gamma   90.00
#
_symmetry.space_group_name_H-M   'P 1'
#
loop_
_entity.id
_entity.type
_entity.pdbx_description
1 polymer ?
#
loop_
_entity_poly.entity_id
_entity_poly.type
_entity_poly.pdbx_seq_one_letter_code
_entity_poly.pdbx_strand_id
1 'polypeptide(L)'
;MCKVYATICRPLLKQIKNSAEGNIVLDCSTDKVYEVLKQAQQVGMMSDYHSYLITSLDLHTINLDEFRYGGTNITGFRLVNEKILNEVVHQWSIEEKGVLRSANLTTINTETALMYDAVHLFAKALHDLDTSQQIDIHPLSCDGQNTWQHGFSLINYMKIVEMKGLTNVIKFDHQGFRSDFMLDIVQLSADGIRKIGTWNSTMNEGINFNKTSSQKQQEIESNLKNKSLIVTTKLDSKLITYQRMWNIMTSTTPSVFTSTIAEGVERVIEGKGNYAFLMESTTIKYVTERNCELTQIGGMLNTKYYGIATPSSKITKVDSEKKLC
;
A
#
# COMPACT_ATOMS: atom_id res chain seq x y z
N MET A 1 13.19 4.33 12.58
CA MET A 1 12.74 4.65 13.94
C MET A 1 12.29 6.12 14.00
N CYS A 2 11.08 6.41 13.51
CA CYS A 2 10.53 7.76 13.51
C CYS A 2 9.75 8.00 14.82
N LYS A 3 10.43 8.49 15.86
CA LYS A 3 9.74 9.19 16.96
C LYS A 3 9.57 10.66 16.55
N VAL A 4 8.59 10.93 15.69
CA VAL A 4 8.23 12.29 15.29
C VAL A 4 6.98 12.70 16.08
N TYR A 5 7.15 13.71 16.93
CA TYR A 5 6.03 14.42 17.57
C TYR A 5 5.20 15.10 16.47
N ALA A 6 3.87 15.03 16.56
CA ALA A 6 2.91 15.42 15.53
C ALA A 6 3.09 16.84 14.94
N THR A 7 3.83 17.72 15.61
CA THR A 7 4.16 19.09 15.15
C THR A 7 5.29 19.15 14.11
N ILE A 8 6.13 18.12 13.99
CA ILE A 8 7.38 18.14 13.18
C ILE A 8 7.22 17.41 11.83
N CYS A 9 6.06 16.83 11.54
CA CYS A 9 5.89 16.06 10.31
C CYS A 9 5.78 16.96 9.05
N ARG A 10 5.16 18.15 9.17
CA ARG A 10 4.96 19.05 8.02
C ARG A 10 6.25 19.55 7.33
N PRO A 11 7.30 19.99 8.05
CA PRO A 11 8.58 20.36 7.41
C PRO A 11 9.24 19.17 6.68
N LEU A 12 9.17 17.97 7.28
CA LEU A 12 9.74 16.76 6.70
C LEU A 12 8.99 16.36 5.41
N LEU A 13 7.66 16.41 5.41
CA LEU A 13 6.84 16.15 4.22
C LEU A 13 7.18 17.13 3.08
N LYS A 14 7.43 18.40 3.38
CA LYS A 14 7.88 19.37 2.38
C LYS A 14 9.24 19.00 1.77
N GLN A 15 10.17 18.47 2.59
CA GLN A 15 11.47 18.00 2.09
C GLN A 15 11.30 16.78 1.18
N ILE A 16 10.46 15.81 1.57
CA ILE A 16 10.17 14.60 0.77
C ILE A 16 9.49 14.98 -0.56
N LYS A 17 8.58 15.96 -0.53
CA LYS A 17 7.97 16.50 -1.75
C LYS A 17 9.02 17.10 -2.69
N ASN A 18 9.97 17.85 -2.15
CA ASN A 18 11.03 18.47 -2.93
C ASN A 18 12.03 17.44 -3.49
N SER A 19 12.18 16.27 -2.86
CA SER A 19 12.98 15.17 -3.40
C SER A 19 12.25 14.34 -4.46
N ALA A 20 10.99 14.67 -4.77
CA ALA A 20 10.16 13.98 -5.77
C ALA A 20 9.98 12.47 -5.51
N GLU A 21 10.01 12.05 -4.25
CA GLU A 21 9.83 10.66 -3.86
C GLU A 21 8.34 10.31 -3.80
N GLY A 22 7.93 9.33 -4.60
CA GLY A 22 6.52 8.86 -4.67
C GLY A 22 6.21 7.69 -3.74
N ASN A 23 7.21 6.92 -3.29
CA ASN A 23 6.99 5.72 -2.48
C ASN A 23 7.39 5.98 -1.03
N ILE A 24 6.44 5.88 -0.11
CA ILE A 24 6.62 6.29 1.29
C ILE A 24 6.23 5.14 2.21
N VAL A 25 7.11 4.79 3.15
CA VAL A 25 6.82 3.84 4.22
C VAL A 25 6.57 4.60 5.51
N LEU A 26 5.38 4.44 6.08
CA LEU A 26 4.96 5.09 7.31
C LEU A 26 5.01 4.10 8.48
N ASP A 27 6.02 4.30 9.33
CA ASP A 27 6.21 3.57 10.58
C ASP A 27 5.91 4.46 11.79
N CYS A 28 4.67 4.38 12.27
CA CYS A 28 4.20 5.12 13.44
C CYS A 28 3.00 4.43 14.10
N SER A 29 2.70 4.83 15.33
CA SER A 29 1.50 4.38 16.06
C SER A 29 0.22 4.70 15.27
N THR A 30 -0.75 3.80 15.34
CA THR A 30 -2.04 3.86 14.63
C THR A 30 -2.74 5.21 14.81
N ASP A 31 -2.74 5.76 16.04
CA ASP A 31 -3.39 7.04 16.37
C ASP A 31 -2.83 8.23 15.59
N LYS A 32 -1.56 8.15 15.16
CA LYS A 32 -0.87 9.24 14.44
C LYS A 32 -1.04 9.14 12.93
N VAL A 33 -1.42 7.99 12.41
CA VAL A 33 -1.51 7.74 10.96
C VAL A 33 -2.51 8.72 10.31
N TYR A 34 -3.68 8.91 10.92
CA TYR A 34 -4.69 9.85 10.41
C TYR A 34 -4.15 11.30 10.35
N GLU A 35 -3.50 11.76 11.42
CA GLU A 35 -2.92 13.11 11.47
C GLU A 35 -1.82 13.31 10.42
N VAL A 36 -0.96 12.31 10.23
CA VAL A 36 0.12 12.36 9.23
C VAL A 36 -0.45 12.41 7.81
N LEU A 37 -1.45 11.58 7.50
CA LEU A 37 -2.11 11.58 6.18
C LEU A 37 -2.82 12.92 5.92
N LYS A 38 -3.44 13.50 6.94
CA LYS A 38 -4.06 14.84 6.85
C LYS A 38 -3.03 15.93 6.56
N GLN A 39 -1.86 15.88 7.20
CA GLN A 39 -0.77 16.80 6.89
C GLN A 39 -0.21 16.59 5.48
N ALA A 40 -0.08 15.34 5.04
CA ALA A 40 0.34 15.00 3.68
C ALA A 40 -0.63 15.54 2.62
N GLN A 41 -1.94 15.47 2.89
CA GLN A 41 -2.98 16.07 2.05
C GLN A 41 -2.79 17.57 1.90
N GLN A 42 -2.56 18.29 3.02
CA GLN A 42 -2.32 19.74 3.00
C GLN A 42 -1.04 20.16 2.26
N VAL A 43 -0.03 19.28 2.22
CA VAL A 43 1.22 19.52 1.48
C VAL A 43 1.08 19.12 -0.01
N GLY A 44 -0.02 18.48 -0.38
CA GLY A 44 -0.28 18.00 -1.74
C GLY A 44 0.53 16.74 -2.08
N MET A 45 0.74 15.87 -1.09
CA MET A 45 1.37 14.55 -1.25
C MET A 45 0.34 13.41 -1.22
N MET A 46 -0.93 13.73 -1.49
CA MET A 46 -2.04 12.78 -1.60
C MET A 46 -2.59 12.86 -3.02
N SER A 47 -1.79 12.37 -3.98
CA SER A 47 -2.14 12.28 -5.41
C SER A 47 -1.83 10.88 -5.92
N ASP A 48 -2.21 10.60 -7.17
CA ASP A 48 -2.02 9.32 -7.88
C ASP A 48 -0.54 8.90 -7.98
N TYR A 49 0.36 9.88 -7.96
CA TYR A 49 1.81 9.67 -7.99
C TYR A 49 2.42 9.15 -6.68
N HIS A 50 1.65 9.20 -5.58
CA HIS A 50 2.14 8.82 -4.27
C HIS A 50 1.56 7.45 -3.85
N SER A 51 2.41 6.63 -3.23
CA SER A 51 2.06 5.33 -2.65
C SER A 51 2.56 5.27 -1.21
N TYR A 52 1.67 4.97 -0.27
CA TYR A 52 1.97 4.84 1.15
C TYR A 52 1.83 3.39 1.60
N LEU A 53 2.87 2.87 2.23
CA LEU A 53 2.85 1.60 2.94
C LEU A 53 2.84 1.85 4.44
N ILE A 54 1.78 1.44 5.13
CA ILE A 54 1.62 1.62 6.57
C ILE A 54 2.00 0.31 7.27
N THR A 55 2.93 0.39 8.23
CA THR A 55 3.44 -0.78 8.95
C THR A 55 2.52 -1.25 10.08
N SER A 56 1.62 -0.38 10.57
CA SER A 56 0.67 -0.74 11.62
C SER A 56 -0.32 -1.82 11.16
N LEU A 57 -0.55 -2.81 12.02
CA LEU A 57 -1.51 -3.91 11.80
C LEU A 57 -2.98 -3.49 12.02
N ASP A 58 -3.19 -2.29 12.55
CA ASP A 58 -4.49 -1.76 12.95
C ASP A 58 -5.05 -0.73 11.97
N LEU A 59 -4.59 -0.75 10.71
CA LEU A 59 -5.08 0.18 9.69
C LEU A 59 -6.61 0.12 9.50
N HIS A 60 -7.21 -1.06 9.71
CA HIS A 60 -8.66 -1.27 9.61
C HIS A 60 -9.48 -0.58 10.69
N THR A 61 -8.84 -0.13 11.78
CA THR A 61 -9.52 0.56 12.89
C THR A 61 -9.70 2.05 12.64
N ILE A 62 -8.94 2.61 11.69
CA ILE A 62 -8.95 4.04 11.38
C ILE A 62 -9.99 4.32 10.29
N ASN A 63 -10.79 5.38 10.49
CA ASN A 63 -11.63 5.91 9.42
C ASN A 63 -10.75 6.69 8.42
N LEU A 64 -10.62 6.16 7.19
CA LEU A 64 -9.85 6.75 6.09
C LEU A 64 -10.74 7.32 4.98
N ASP A 65 -12.02 7.61 5.27
CA ASP A 65 -13.02 8.01 4.28
C ASP A 65 -12.63 9.29 3.53
N GLU A 66 -12.00 10.23 4.22
CA GLU A 66 -11.49 11.49 3.68
C GLU A 66 -10.41 11.28 2.60
N PHE A 67 -9.72 10.13 2.62
CA PHE A 67 -8.59 9.86 1.73
C PHE A 67 -8.95 8.94 0.55
N ARG A 68 -10.17 8.38 0.52
CA ARG A 68 -10.61 7.41 -0.51
C ARG A 68 -10.58 7.96 -1.94
N TYR A 69 -10.80 9.27 -2.09
CA TYR A 69 -10.89 9.95 -3.39
C TYR A 69 -9.60 10.67 -3.81
N GLY A 70 -8.52 10.55 -3.02
CA GLY A 70 -7.25 11.22 -3.31
C GLY A 70 -6.40 10.56 -4.40
N GLY A 71 -6.82 9.41 -4.94
CA GLY A 71 -6.10 8.65 -5.98
C GLY A 71 -4.80 7.98 -5.52
N THR A 72 -4.34 8.28 -4.30
CA THR A 72 -3.16 7.71 -3.66
C THR A 72 -3.36 6.24 -3.30
N ASN A 73 -2.36 5.41 -3.60
CA ASN A 73 -2.36 4.01 -3.17
C ASN A 73 -1.92 3.90 -1.70
N ILE A 74 -2.86 3.60 -0.81
CA ILE A 74 -2.56 3.32 0.59
C ILE A 74 -2.68 1.81 0.83
N THR A 75 -1.58 1.18 1.21
CA THR A 75 -1.50 -0.23 1.54
C THR A 75 -1.08 -0.43 2.99
N GLY A 76 -1.54 -1.52 3.58
CA GLY A 76 -1.16 -1.92 4.93
C GLY A 76 -1.35 -3.41 5.16
N PHE A 77 -1.11 -3.83 6.39
CA PHE A 77 -1.22 -5.21 6.82
C PHE A 77 -2.33 -5.35 7.84
N ARG A 78 -2.96 -6.52 7.89
CA ARG A 78 -3.98 -6.88 8.86
C ARG A 78 -3.72 -8.30 9.36
N LEU A 79 -3.60 -8.46 10.67
CA LEU A 79 -3.42 -9.78 11.30
C LEU A 79 -4.76 -10.44 11.66
N VAL A 80 -5.74 -9.62 12.05
CA VAL A 80 -7.06 -10.10 12.51
C VAL A 80 -7.88 -10.67 11.34
N ASN A 81 -8.43 -11.86 11.54
CA ASN A 81 -9.34 -12.47 10.57
C ASN A 81 -10.77 -11.96 10.76
N GLU A 82 -11.21 -11.15 9.80
CA GLU A 82 -12.55 -10.55 9.78
C GLU A 82 -13.69 -11.58 9.77
N LYS A 83 -13.50 -12.76 9.15
CA LYS A 83 -14.55 -13.80 9.10
C LYS A 83 -14.80 -14.40 10.47
N ILE A 84 -13.73 -14.76 11.18
CA ILE A 84 -13.79 -15.35 12.51
C ILE A 84 -14.29 -14.30 13.51
N LEU A 85 -13.85 -13.05 13.36
CA LEU A 85 -14.30 -11.95 14.21
C LEU A 85 -15.82 -11.79 14.18
N ASN A 86 -16.42 -11.79 12.99
CA ASN A 86 -17.88 -11.63 12.86
C ASN A 86 -18.66 -12.77 13.56
N GLU A 87 -18.13 -14.00 13.55
CA GLU A 87 -18.72 -15.14 14.27
C GLU A 87 -18.63 -14.94 15.80
N VAL A 88 -17.46 -14.55 16.30
CA VAL A 88 -17.19 -14.36 17.74
C VAL A 88 -17.96 -13.15 18.30
N VAL A 89 -17.98 -12.03 17.58
CA VAL A 89 -18.75 -10.83 17.97
C VAL A 89 -20.24 -11.13 18.02
N HIS A 90 -20.75 -11.94 17.08
CA HIS A 90 -22.14 -12.38 17.11
C HIS A 90 -22.45 -13.25 18.34
N GLN A 91 -21.52 -14.11 18.77
CA GLN A 91 -21.66 -14.89 20.01
C GLN A 91 -21.66 -14.00 21.26
N TRP A 92 -20.70 -13.06 21.38
CA TRP A 92 -20.65 -12.12 22.52
C TRP A 92 -21.94 -11.30 22.64
N SER A 93 -22.47 -10.83 21.51
CA SER A 93 -23.72 -10.05 21.48
C SER A 93 -24.95 -10.84 21.95
N ILE A 94 -24.92 -12.18 21.90
CA ILE A 94 -26.02 -13.04 22.34
C ILE A 94 -25.93 -13.31 23.85
N GLU A 95 -24.73 -13.42 24.40
CA GLU A 95 -24.48 -13.79 25.80
C GLU A 95 -24.68 -12.61 26.78
N GLU A 96 -24.36 -11.38 26.37
CA GLU A 96 -24.50 -10.18 27.23
C GLU A 96 -25.79 -9.39 26.96
N LYS A 97 -26.95 -9.94 27.30
CA LYS A 97 -28.21 -9.15 27.34
C LYS A 97 -28.28 -8.10 28.47
N GLY A 98 -27.19 -7.79 29.16
CA GLY A 98 -27.21 -7.04 30.41
C GLY A 98 -26.44 -5.71 30.49
N VAL A 99 -25.26 -5.56 29.88
CA VAL A 99 -24.35 -4.45 30.26
C VAL A 99 -23.64 -3.76 29.09
N LEU A 100 -23.19 -4.46 28.05
CA LEU A 100 -22.50 -3.84 26.90
C LEU A 100 -23.48 -3.40 25.82
N ARG A 101 -24.13 -2.27 26.09
CA ARG A 101 -24.96 -1.55 25.13
C ARG A 101 -24.09 -1.01 23.99
N SER A 102 -24.27 -1.54 22.78
CA SER A 102 -24.11 -0.80 21.52
C SER A 102 -22.71 -0.21 21.24
N ALA A 103 -21.65 -1.01 21.36
CA ALA A 103 -20.50 -0.76 20.52
C ALA A 103 -20.69 -1.60 19.26
N ASN A 104 -20.84 -0.95 18.09
CA ASN A 104 -20.68 -1.62 16.80
C ASN A 104 -19.24 -2.18 16.76
N LEU A 105 -19.01 -3.37 17.32
CA LEU A 105 -17.72 -4.07 17.34
C LEU A 105 -17.41 -4.64 15.95
N THR A 106 -17.58 -3.83 14.90
CA THR A 106 -17.21 -4.21 13.54
C THR A 106 -15.69 -4.29 13.38
N THR A 107 -14.95 -3.63 14.28
CA THR A 107 -13.49 -3.58 14.27
C THR A 107 -12.94 -3.68 15.68
N ILE A 108 -12.00 -4.59 15.90
CA ILE A 108 -11.21 -4.71 17.13
C ILE A 108 -9.75 -4.39 16.84
N ASN A 109 -9.04 -3.89 17.85
CA ASN A 109 -7.59 -3.71 17.77
C ASN A 109 -6.87 -5.07 17.80
N THR A 110 -5.71 -5.14 17.16
CA THR A 110 -4.88 -6.34 17.11
C THR A 110 -4.39 -6.72 18.50
N GLU A 111 -4.08 -5.76 19.36
CA GLU A 111 -3.71 -6.02 20.76
C GLU A 111 -4.83 -6.74 21.53
N THR A 112 -6.08 -6.32 21.36
CA THR A 112 -7.24 -6.97 21.98
C THR A 112 -7.46 -8.38 21.43
N ALA A 113 -7.30 -8.55 20.11
CA ALA A 113 -7.40 -9.86 19.48
C ALA A 113 -6.32 -10.83 20.01
N LEU A 114 -5.08 -10.35 20.17
CA LEU A 114 -3.97 -11.12 20.72
C LEU A 114 -4.19 -11.46 22.20
N MET A 115 -4.77 -10.57 22.99
CA MET A 115 -5.13 -10.86 24.39
C MET A 115 -6.20 -11.95 24.48
N TYR A 116 -7.25 -11.87 23.64
CA TYR A 116 -8.27 -12.90 23.56
C TYR A 116 -7.67 -14.26 23.22
N ASP A 117 -6.84 -14.30 22.18
CA ASP A 117 -6.15 -15.50 21.72
C ASP A 117 -5.21 -16.07 22.81
N ALA A 118 -4.51 -15.20 23.56
CA ALA A 118 -3.61 -15.60 24.64
C ALA A 118 -4.34 -16.30 25.79
N VAL A 119 -5.51 -15.78 26.20
CA VAL A 119 -6.33 -16.40 27.26
C VAL A 119 -6.85 -17.77 26.79
N HIS A 120 -7.31 -17.87 25.55
CA HIS A 120 -7.81 -19.14 25.00
C HIS A 120 -6.70 -20.18 24.87
N LEU A 121 -5.51 -19.77 24.44
CA LEU A 121 -4.33 -20.64 24.39
C LEU A 121 -3.96 -21.16 25.78
N PHE A 122 -3.93 -20.26 26.77
CA PHE A 122 -3.61 -20.62 28.15
C PHE A 122 -4.65 -21.60 28.72
N ALA A 123 -5.93 -21.33 28.52
CA ALA A 123 -7.01 -22.22 28.97
C ALA A 123 -6.93 -23.60 28.31
N LYS A 124 -6.63 -23.66 27.01
CA LYS A 124 -6.46 -24.91 26.27
C LYS A 124 -5.26 -25.71 26.79
N ALA A 125 -4.11 -25.06 26.96
CA ALA A 125 -2.90 -25.71 27.47
C ALA A 125 -3.08 -26.22 28.92
N LEU A 126 -3.77 -25.45 29.77
CA LEU A 126 -4.06 -25.85 31.14
C LEU A 126 -5.01 -27.06 31.18
N HIS A 127 -6.03 -27.08 30.34
CA HIS A 127 -6.96 -28.22 30.23
C HIS A 127 -6.25 -29.50 29.75
N ASP A 128 -5.35 -29.39 28.77
CA ASP A 128 -4.59 -30.53 28.25
C ASP A 128 -3.58 -31.06 29.30
N LEU A 129 -3.02 -30.18 30.13
CA LEU A 129 -2.18 -30.55 31.27
C LEU A 129 -2.99 -31.26 32.36
N ASP A 130 -4.16 -30.73 32.74
CA ASP A 130 -5.03 -31.28 33.79
C ASP A 130 -5.54 -32.69 33.44
N THR A 131 -5.78 -32.93 32.15
CA THR A 131 -6.15 -34.25 31.63
C THR A 131 -5.01 -35.28 31.81
N SER A 132 -3.76 -34.81 31.82
CA SER A 132 -2.56 -35.67 31.86
C SER A 132 -1.95 -35.83 33.26
N GLN A 133 -2.04 -34.79 34.11
CA GLN A 133 -1.45 -34.72 35.44
C GLN A 133 -2.43 -34.04 36.39
N GLN A 134 -2.58 -34.57 37.61
CA GLN A 134 -3.34 -33.86 38.65
C GLN A 134 -2.61 -32.56 39.00
N ILE A 135 -3.27 -31.44 38.71
CA ILE A 135 -2.72 -30.11 38.98
C ILE A 135 -3.04 -29.72 40.42
N ASP A 136 -2.00 -29.34 41.16
CA ASP A 136 -2.14 -28.72 42.46
C ASP A 136 -1.62 -27.27 42.44
N ILE A 137 -2.48 -26.33 42.86
CA ILE A 137 -2.23 -24.89 42.78
C ILE A 137 -2.10 -24.34 44.19
N HIS A 138 -0.91 -23.84 44.50
CA HIS A 138 -0.59 -23.24 45.79
C HIS A 138 -0.02 -21.82 45.60
N PRO A 139 -0.28 -20.89 46.53
CA PRO A 139 0.32 -19.57 46.50
C PRO A 139 1.84 -19.67 46.68
N LEU A 140 2.58 -18.94 45.83
CA LEU A 140 4.04 -18.86 45.89
C LEU A 140 4.46 -17.45 46.36
N SER A 141 5.56 -17.38 47.11
CA SER A 141 6.19 -16.12 47.49
C SER A 141 7.33 -15.78 46.53
N CYS A 142 7.47 -14.51 46.14
CA CYS A 142 8.56 -14.04 45.28
C CYS A 142 9.93 -14.11 45.95
N ASP A 143 9.99 -14.07 47.29
CA ASP A 143 11.23 -14.19 48.07
C ASP A 143 11.65 -15.66 48.30
N GLY A 144 10.76 -16.61 47.96
CA GLY A 144 11.01 -18.04 48.09
C GLY A 144 11.76 -18.61 46.89
N GLN A 145 12.49 -19.71 47.11
CA GLN A 145 13.09 -20.50 46.02
C GLN A 145 12.13 -21.53 45.42
N ASN A 146 10.92 -21.66 45.97
CA ASN A 146 9.95 -22.64 45.52
C ASN A 146 9.33 -22.21 44.19
N THR A 147 9.34 -23.12 43.22
CA THR A 147 8.71 -22.94 41.91
C THR A 147 7.49 -23.84 41.80
N TRP A 148 6.57 -23.48 40.90
CA TRP A 148 5.44 -24.35 40.60
C TRP A 148 5.93 -25.55 39.80
N GLN A 149 5.72 -26.75 40.34
CA GLN A 149 6.22 -28.02 39.78
C GLN A 149 5.77 -28.25 38.33
N HIS A 150 4.56 -27.81 37.96
CA HIS A 150 4.03 -27.98 36.60
C HIS A 150 4.32 -26.80 35.67
N GLY A 151 5.06 -25.76 36.11
CA GLY A 151 5.30 -24.56 35.32
C GLY A 151 5.98 -24.84 33.98
N PHE A 152 7.03 -25.68 33.97
CA PHE A 152 7.71 -26.09 32.73
C PHE A 152 6.80 -26.94 31.82
N SER A 153 6.04 -27.86 32.41
CA SER A 153 5.08 -28.67 31.67
C SER A 153 4.05 -27.77 30.98
N LEU A 154 3.46 -26.81 31.70
CA LEU A 154 2.47 -25.89 31.13
C LEU A 154 3.05 -25.07 29.97
N ILE A 155 4.26 -24.54 30.11
CA ILE A 155 4.93 -23.81 29.01
C ILE A 155 5.14 -24.73 27.80
N ASN A 156 5.53 -25.98 28.02
CA ASN A 156 5.69 -26.95 26.93
C ASN A 156 4.35 -27.27 26.24
N TYR A 157 3.27 -27.45 26.99
CA TYR A 157 1.93 -27.59 26.42
C TYR A 157 1.54 -26.35 25.61
N MET A 158 1.75 -25.14 26.14
CA MET A 158 1.48 -23.90 25.40
C MET A 158 2.27 -23.79 24.09
N LYS A 159 3.52 -24.29 24.04
CA LYS A 159 4.34 -24.29 22.82
C LYS A 159 3.87 -25.31 21.78
N ILE A 160 3.33 -26.45 22.21
CA ILE A 160 2.93 -27.57 21.34
C ILE A 160 1.48 -27.40 20.84
N VAL A 161 0.63 -26.70 21.60
CA VAL A 161 -0.77 -26.48 21.22
C VAL A 161 -0.85 -25.73 19.89
N GLU A 162 -1.53 -26.37 18.93
CA GLU A 162 -2.00 -25.74 17.70
C GLU A 162 -3.49 -25.42 17.87
N MET A 163 -3.82 -24.14 17.74
CA MET A 163 -5.22 -23.69 17.83
C MET A 163 -5.54 -22.60 16.83
N LYS A 164 -6.83 -22.40 16.57
CA LYS A 164 -7.33 -21.33 15.70
C LYS A 164 -7.97 -20.24 16.56
N GLY A 165 -7.42 -19.04 16.49
CA GLY A 165 -7.93 -17.85 17.18
C GLY A 165 -8.42 -16.77 16.20
N LEU A 166 -8.66 -15.58 16.74
CA LEU A 166 -9.02 -14.37 15.98
C LEU A 166 -7.90 -13.97 15.01
N THR A 167 -6.65 -14.30 15.34
CA THR A 167 -5.47 -14.04 14.49
C THR A 167 -5.07 -15.22 13.60
N ASN A 168 -6.02 -16.10 13.24
CA ASN A 168 -5.81 -17.36 12.50
C ASN A 168 -5.12 -18.45 13.32
N VAL A 169 -4.35 -19.31 12.66
CA VAL A 169 -3.62 -20.42 13.29
C VAL A 169 -2.54 -19.84 14.21
N ILE A 170 -2.50 -20.35 15.43
CA ILE A 170 -1.54 -20.01 16.46
C ILE A 170 -0.68 -21.25 16.66
N LYS A 171 0.61 -21.09 16.34
CA LYS A 171 1.67 -22.08 16.52
C LYS A 171 2.89 -21.36 17.08
N PHE A 172 3.68 -22.07 17.87
CA PHE A 172 4.94 -21.58 18.38
C PHE A 172 6.09 -22.46 17.92
N ASP A 173 7.26 -21.86 17.81
CA ASP A 173 8.51 -22.59 17.67
C ASP A 173 9.00 -23.11 19.03
N HIS A 174 10.12 -23.83 19.02
CA HIS A 174 10.72 -24.36 20.25
C HIS A 174 11.16 -23.26 21.24
N GLN A 175 11.41 -22.04 20.75
CA GLN A 175 11.80 -20.90 21.58
C GLN A 175 10.59 -20.18 22.19
N GLY A 176 9.38 -20.42 21.67
CA GLY A 176 8.15 -19.76 22.09
C GLY A 176 7.78 -18.53 21.24
N PHE A 177 8.40 -18.35 20.08
CA PHE A 177 7.96 -17.34 19.11
C PHE A 177 6.89 -17.90 18.21
N ARG A 178 5.94 -17.04 17.83
CA ARG A 178 4.85 -17.44 16.93
C ARG A 178 5.42 -17.79 15.56
N SER A 179 5.16 -19.01 15.11
CA SER A 179 5.53 -19.53 13.79
C SER A 179 4.28 -19.69 12.91
N ASP A 180 4.47 -19.80 11.59
CA ASP A 180 3.41 -20.10 10.62
C ASP A 180 2.16 -19.21 10.74
N PHE A 181 2.37 -17.90 10.79
CA PHE A 181 1.29 -16.91 10.83
C PHE A 181 1.03 -16.30 9.45
N MET A 182 -0.22 -15.92 9.23
CA MET A 182 -0.68 -15.29 7.99
C MET A 182 -1.00 -13.81 8.22
N LEU A 183 -0.58 -12.96 7.28
CA LEU A 183 -0.94 -11.55 7.20
C LEU A 183 -1.80 -11.30 5.98
N ASP A 184 -2.90 -10.59 6.17
CA ASP A 184 -3.70 -10.06 5.09
C ASP A 184 -3.09 -8.74 4.61
N ILE A 185 -2.91 -8.62 3.30
CA ILE A 185 -2.51 -7.35 2.69
C ILE A 185 -3.78 -6.63 2.29
N VAL A 186 -3.94 -5.41 2.81
CA VAL A 186 -5.11 -4.58 2.58
C VAL A 186 -4.73 -3.31 1.83
N GLN A 187 -5.66 -2.82 1.01
CA GLN A 187 -5.52 -1.59 0.25
C GLN A 187 -6.78 -0.74 0.42
N LEU A 188 -6.60 0.57 0.56
CA LEU A 188 -7.72 1.51 0.50
C LEU A 188 -8.24 1.61 -0.93
N SER A 189 -9.55 1.40 -1.09
CA SER A 189 -10.28 1.57 -2.35
C SER A 189 -11.46 2.53 -2.13
N ALA A 190 -12.20 2.84 -3.20
CA ALA A 190 -13.36 3.74 -3.12
C ALA A 190 -14.44 3.22 -2.15
N ASP A 191 -14.63 1.89 -2.14
CA ASP A 191 -15.60 1.21 -1.27
C ASP A 191 -15.10 1.06 0.18
N GLY A 192 -13.82 1.33 0.43
CA GLY A 192 -13.17 1.18 1.74
C GLY A 192 -11.94 0.28 1.69
N ILE A 193 -11.52 -0.22 2.85
CA ILE A 193 -10.34 -1.08 2.99
C ILE A 193 -10.70 -2.48 2.48
N ARG A 194 -10.00 -2.95 1.45
CA ARG A 194 -10.20 -4.28 0.86
C ARG A 194 -8.95 -5.14 0.96
N LYS A 195 -9.12 -6.44 1.17
CA LYS A 195 -8.04 -7.43 1.10
C LYS A 195 -7.62 -7.67 -0.35
N ILE A 196 -6.34 -7.47 -0.64
CA ILE A 196 -5.75 -7.66 -1.99
C ILE A 196 -4.82 -8.89 -2.08
N GLY A 197 -4.42 -9.45 -0.94
CA GLY A 197 -3.58 -10.64 -0.90
C GLY A 197 -3.38 -11.21 0.49
N THR A 198 -2.65 -12.30 0.56
CA THR A 198 -2.22 -12.99 1.77
C THR A 198 -0.73 -13.25 1.70
N TRP A 199 -0.06 -13.05 2.83
CA TRP A 199 1.33 -13.43 3.02
C TRP A 199 1.42 -14.45 4.15
N ASN A 200 2.17 -15.51 3.96
CA ASN A 200 2.44 -16.50 5.00
C ASN A 200 3.95 -16.54 5.26
N SER A 201 4.34 -16.59 6.54
CA SER A 201 5.73 -16.69 6.96
C SER A 201 6.44 -17.96 6.49
N THR A 202 5.71 -19.05 6.20
CA THR A 202 6.29 -20.34 5.80
C THR A 202 6.33 -20.56 4.29
N MET A 203 5.66 -19.71 3.50
CA MET A 203 5.64 -19.85 2.04
C MET A 203 6.86 -19.18 1.41
N ASN A 204 7.74 -19.98 0.80
CA ASN A 204 8.88 -19.49 0.02
C ASN A 204 8.46 -18.79 -1.29
N GLU A 205 7.19 -18.89 -1.69
CA GLU A 205 6.64 -18.31 -2.91
C GLU A 205 6.31 -16.80 -2.78
N GLY A 206 6.50 -16.21 -1.60
CA GLY A 206 6.29 -14.79 -1.37
C GLY A 206 4.82 -14.43 -1.14
N ILE A 207 4.39 -13.27 -1.65
CA ILE A 207 3.05 -12.74 -1.44
C ILE A 207 2.07 -13.36 -2.45
N ASN A 208 0.99 -13.95 -1.95
CA ASN A 208 -0.11 -14.43 -2.78
C ASN A 208 -1.14 -13.30 -2.97
N PHE A 209 -1.17 -12.70 -4.16
CA PHE A 209 -2.18 -11.69 -4.48
C PHE A 209 -3.47 -12.35 -4.97
N ASN A 210 -4.61 -11.91 -4.43
CA ASN A 210 -5.93 -12.42 -4.83
C ASN A 210 -6.29 -12.04 -6.28
N LYS A 211 -5.61 -11.03 -6.83
CA LYS A 211 -5.81 -10.61 -8.22
C LYS A 211 -4.86 -11.36 -9.13
N THR A 212 -5.42 -12.06 -10.10
CA THR A 212 -4.65 -12.61 -11.22
C THR A 212 -4.10 -11.48 -12.08
N SER A 213 -2.95 -11.69 -12.73
CA SER A 213 -2.35 -10.73 -13.68
C SER A 213 -3.37 -10.26 -14.73
N SER A 214 -4.25 -11.16 -15.17
CA SER A 214 -5.35 -10.87 -16.11
C SER A 214 -6.41 -9.93 -15.53
N GLN A 215 -6.77 -10.06 -14.24
CA GLN A 215 -7.70 -9.12 -13.58
C GLN A 215 -7.04 -7.77 -13.32
N LYS A 216 -5.72 -7.75 -13.02
CA LYS A 216 -4.94 -6.51 -12.90
C LYS A 216 -4.84 -5.81 -14.26
N GLN A 217 -4.65 -6.55 -15.35
CA GLN A 217 -4.71 -6.04 -16.72
C GLN A 217 -6.11 -5.55 -17.09
N GLN A 218 -7.18 -6.28 -16.75
CA GLN A 218 -8.55 -5.83 -17.00
C GLN A 218 -8.93 -4.61 -16.16
N GLU A 219 -8.42 -4.48 -14.93
CA GLU A 219 -8.62 -3.31 -14.08
C GLU A 219 -7.80 -2.13 -14.62
N ILE A 220 -6.55 -2.34 -15.05
CA ILE A 220 -5.74 -1.35 -15.78
C ILE A 220 -6.45 -0.93 -17.06
N GLU A 221 -6.90 -1.87 -17.89
CA GLU A 221 -7.67 -1.63 -19.11
C GLU A 221 -9.01 -0.95 -18.81
N SER A 222 -9.68 -1.24 -17.69
CA SER A 222 -10.92 -0.55 -17.29
C SER A 222 -10.67 0.86 -16.77
N ASN A 223 -9.53 1.06 -16.08
CA ASN A 223 -9.07 2.38 -15.63
C ASN A 223 -8.50 3.20 -16.79
N LEU A 224 -8.05 2.54 -17.86
CA LEU A 224 -7.55 3.15 -19.09
C LEU A 224 -8.64 3.28 -20.16
N LYS A 225 -9.73 2.50 -20.07
CA LYS A 225 -10.93 2.69 -20.90
C LYS A 225 -11.43 4.09 -20.61
N ASN A 226 -11.42 4.94 -21.64
CA ASN A 226 -11.72 6.37 -21.60
C ASN A 226 -10.62 7.28 -21.01
N LYS A 227 -9.35 6.86 -20.93
CA LYS A 227 -8.19 7.74 -20.64
C LYS A 227 -7.18 7.76 -21.81
N SER A 228 -6.73 8.94 -22.26
CA SER A 228 -5.68 9.09 -23.29
C SER A 228 -4.30 9.44 -22.68
N LEU A 229 -3.19 8.94 -23.26
CA LEU A 229 -1.81 9.09 -22.73
C LEU A 229 -0.86 9.77 -23.74
N ILE A 230 -0.01 10.72 -23.28
CA ILE A 230 0.74 11.70 -24.13
C ILE A 230 2.27 11.91 -23.75
N VAL A 231 3.23 11.96 -24.72
CA VAL A 231 4.70 11.61 -24.85
C VAL A 231 5.72 12.65 -25.39
N THR A 232 6.88 12.95 -24.78
CA THR A 232 7.91 13.92 -25.32
C THR A 232 9.39 13.60 -25.04
N THR A 233 10.36 14.05 -25.89
CA THR A 233 11.80 14.17 -25.51
C THR A 233 12.67 15.24 -26.25
N LYS A 234 13.96 15.47 -25.85
CA LYS A 234 14.96 16.47 -26.36
C LYS A 234 16.34 15.86 -26.77
N LEU A 235 17.00 16.47 -27.77
CA LEU A 235 18.26 16.07 -28.45
C LEU A 235 19.61 16.19 -27.69
N ASP A 236 19.74 16.96 -26.60
CA ASP A 236 21.06 17.32 -26.03
C ASP A 236 21.13 17.03 -24.52
N SER A 237 21.20 15.74 -24.20
CA SER A 237 21.03 15.24 -22.83
C SER A 237 22.35 14.70 -22.26
N LYS A 238 22.69 15.13 -21.03
CA LYS A 238 23.87 14.66 -20.28
C LYS A 238 23.70 13.25 -19.70
N LEU A 239 22.54 12.63 -19.90
CA LEU A 239 22.22 11.31 -19.37
C LEU A 239 22.71 10.23 -20.37
N ILE A 240 23.53 9.30 -19.86
CA ILE A 240 24.20 8.22 -20.62
C ILE A 240 23.19 7.42 -21.48
N THR A 241 21.97 7.23 -20.98
CA THR A 241 20.89 6.54 -21.68
C THR A 241 20.57 7.19 -23.04
N TYR A 242 20.46 8.53 -23.12
CA TYR A 242 20.16 9.18 -24.40
C TYR A 242 21.36 9.24 -25.35
N GLN A 243 22.59 9.28 -24.81
CA GLN A 243 23.79 9.17 -25.64
C GLN A 243 23.87 7.82 -26.34
N ARG A 244 23.52 6.74 -25.62
CA ARG A 244 23.43 5.39 -26.21
C ARG A 244 22.32 5.31 -27.26
N MET A 245 21.14 5.82 -26.95
CA MET A 245 20.03 5.88 -27.92
C MET A 245 20.42 6.66 -29.18
N TRP A 246 21.09 7.81 -29.02
CA TRP A 246 21.56 8.63 -30.13
C TRP A 246 22.55 7.89 -31.03
N ASN A 247 23.57 7.25 -30.44
CA ASN A 247 24.58 6.52 -31.19
C ASN A 247 23.97 5.40 -32.04
N ILE A 248 22.97 4.68 -31.50
CA ILE A 248 22.23 3.64 -32.22
C ILE A 248 21.44 4.24 -33.39
N MET A 249 20.75 5.37 -33.18
CA MET A 249 20.00 6.04 -34.25
C MET A 249 20.92 6.52 -35.38
N THR A 250 22.12 7.02 -35.05
CA THR A 250 23.08 7.50 -36.06
C THR A 250 23.83 6.39 -36.80
N SER A 251 24.03 5.22 -36.19
CA SER A 251 24.78 4.11 -36.81
C SER A 251 23.92 3.18 -37.66
N THR A 252 22.59 3.28 -37.55
CA THR A 252 21.64 2.42 -38.28
C THR A 252 21.46 2.90 -39.72
N THR A 253 21.64 2.00 -40.69
CA THR A 253 21.37 2.23 -42.12
C THR A 253 20.30 1.24 -42.63
N PRO A 254 19.25 1.71 -43.33
CA PRO A 254 18.97 3.09 -43.76
C PRO A 254 18.59 4.03 -42.61
N SER A 255 18.74 5.34 -42.82
CA SER A 255 18.55 6.37 -41.80
C SER A 255 17.18 6.28 -41.13
N VAL A 256 17.16 6.20 -39.79
CA VAL A 256 15.94 6.20 -38.99
C VAL A 256 15.38 7.61 -38.75
N PHE A 257 16.15 8.65 -39.10
CA PHE A 257 15.72 10.05 -38.96
C PHE A 257 14.80 10.47 -40.10
N THR A 258 13.84 11.32 -39.77
CA THR A 258 13.01 12.03 -40.74
C THR A 258 13.31 13.52 -40.74
N SER A 259 13.10 14.16 -41.89
CA SER A 259 13.37 15.58 -42.07
C SER A 259 12.25 16.46 -41.50
N THR A 260 11.03 15.93 -41.46
CA THR A 260 9.84 16.62 -40.98
C THR A 260 8.99 15.73 -40.08
N ILE A 261 8.15 16.37 -39.28
CA ILE A 261 7.20 15.68 -38.39
C ILE A 261 6.18 14.90 -39.21
N ALA A 262 5.69 15.45 -40.33
CA ALA A 262 4.73 14.79 -41.21
C ALA A 262 5.29 13.48 -41.81
N GLU A 263 6.53 13.51 -42.31
CA GLU A 263 7.21 12.31 -42.83
C GLU A 263 7.40 11.24 -41.74
N GLY A 264 7.73 11.66 -40.51
CA GLY A 264 7.86 10.77 -39.35
C GLY A 264 6.55 10.07 -38.99
N VAL A 265 5.44 10.80 -39.02
CA VAL A 265 4.09 10.31 -38.74
C VAL A 265 3.64 9.29 -39.78
N GLU A 266 3.85 9.58 -41.06
CA GLU A 266 3.50 8.68 -42.17
C GLU A 266 4.30 7.37 -42.10
N ARG A 267 5.60 7.44 -41.82
CA ARG A 267 6.46 6.25 -41.66
C ARG A 267 6.05 5.33 -40.50
N VAL A 268 5.45 5.89 -39.42
CA VAL A 268 4.92 5.07 -38.31
C VAL A 268 3.67 4.30 -38.74
N ILE A 269 2.80 4.91 -39.54
CA ILE A 269 1.58 4.29 -40.06
C ILE A 269 1.94 3.13 -41.00
N GLU A 270 2.82 3.39 -41.97
CA GLU A 270 3.27 2.38 -42.94
C GLU A 270 4.04 1.23 -42.26
N GLY A 271 4.80 1.55 -41.21
CA GLY A 271 5.62 0.59 -40.48
C GLY A 271 4.86 -0.42 -39.62
N LYS A 272 3.54 -0.26 -39.43
CA LYS A 272 2.64 -1.20 -38.69
C LYS A 272 3.21 -1.76 -37.39
N GLY A 273 3.83 -0.88 -36.58
CA GLY A 273 4.40 -1.23 -35.27
C GLY A 273 5.89 -1.57 -35.25
N ASN A 274 6.57 -1.64 -36.40
CA ASN A 274 8.03 -1.85 -36.48
C ASN A 274 8.85 -0.56 -36.44
N TYR A 275 8.20 0.61 -36.45
CA TYR A 275 8.83 1.92 -36.39
C TYR A 275 8.06 2.83 -35.44
N ALA A 276 8.78 3.57 -34.58
CA ALA A 276 8.21 4.49 -33.61
C ALA A 276 8.93 5.84 -33.70
N PHE A 277 8.15 6.94 -33.65
CA PHE A 277 8.67 8.29 -33.84
C PHE A 277 8.55 9.13 -32.58
N LEU A 278 9.66 9.74 -32.14
CA LEU A 278 9.73 10.59 -30.95
C LEU A 278 9.49 12.04 -31.33
N MET A 279 8.47 12.68 -30.74
CA MET A 279 8.17 14.10 -30.95
C MET A 279 7.72 14.76 -29.64
N GLU A 280 7.41 16.06 -29.65
CA GLU A 280 6.96 16.81 -28.47
C GLU A 280 5.57 16.37 -27.99
N SER A 281 5.24 16.45 -26.69
CA SER A 281 3.97 15.94 -26.12
C SER A 281 2.80 16.65 -26.70
N THR A 282 2.90 17.96 -26.80
CA THR A 282 1.89 18.80 -27.44
C THR A 282 1.69 18.39 -28.90
N THR A 283 2.76 17.98 -29.58
CA THR A 283 2.70 17.50 -30.97
C THR A 283 2.18 16.06 -31.08
N ILE A 284 2.62 15.12 -30.22
CA ILE A 284 2.05 13.77 -30.18
C ILE A 284 0.57 13.87 -29.91
N LYS A 285 0.18 14.67 -28.90
CA LYS A 285 -1.21 15.01 -28.60
C LYS A 285 -1.95 15.44 -29.85
N TYR A 286 -1.44 16.48 -30.52
CA TYR A 286 -2.08 17.08 -31.68
C TYR A 286 -2.26 16.10 -32.84
N VAL A 287 -1.30 15.20 -33.06
CA VAL A 287 -1.28 14.25 -34.19
C VAL A 287 -2.09 12.99 -33.88
N THR A 288 -1.95 12.39 -32.70
CA THR A 288 -2.74 11.20 -32.31
C THR A 288 -4.21 11.53 -32.11
N GLU A 289 -4.55 12.75 -31.69
CA GLU A 289 -5.94 13.24 -31.65
C GLU A 289 -6.58 13.31 -33.06
N ARG A 290 -5.78 13.44 -34.12
CA ARG A 290 -6.28 13.55 -35.50
C ARG A 290 -6.15 12.27 -36.31
N ASN A 291 -5.25 11.37 -35.94
CA ASN A 291 -5.03 10.13 -36.67
C ASN A 291 -5.08 8.94 -35.71
N CYS A 292 -6.14 8.14 -35.85
CA CYS A 292 -6.49 7.05 -34.95
C CYS A 292 -5.62 5.80 -35.13
N GLU A 293 -4.84 5.71 -36.22
CA GLU A 293 -3.90 4.59 -36.45
C GLU A 293 -2.60 4.73 -35.65
N LEU A 294 -2.42 5.86 -34.97
CA LEU A 294 -1.25 6.17 -34.17
C LEU A 294 -1.58 6.12 -32.68
N THR A 295 -0.71 5.49 -31.92
CA THR A 295 -0.76 5.49 -30.46
C THR A 295 0.63 5.74 -29.93
N GLN A 296 0.66 6.42 -28.80
CA GLN A 296 1.89 6.69 -28.14
C GLN A 296 2.23 5.61 -27.12
N ILE A 297 3.49 5.22 -27.11
CA ILE A 297 4.02 4.13 -26.31
C ILE A 297 4.95 4.69 -25.22
N GLY A 298 4.71 4.29 -23.97
CA GLY A 298 5.53 4.68 -22.83
C GLY A 298 5.16 6.02 -22.17
N GLY A 299 6.01 6.47 -21.24
CA GLY A 299 5.89 7.72 -20.47
C GLY A 299 6.84 8.82 -20.97
N MET A 300 6.70 10.04 -20.42
CA MET A 300 7.48 11.19 -20.90
C MET A 300 8.96 10.95 -20.62
N LEU A 301 9.78 11.05 -21.66
CA LEU A 301 11.22 10.81 -21.51
C LEU A 301 11.91 11.98 -20.81
N ASN A 302 11.36 13.20 -20.86
CA ASN A 302 11.85 14.35 -20.11
C ASN A 302 10.71 15.38 -19.93
N THR A 303 10.85 16.28 -18.96
CA THR A 303 9.92 17.39 -18.71
C THR A 303 10.60 18.72 -19.07
N LYS A 304 9.98 19.49 -19.96
CA LYS A 304 10.34 20.87 -20.25
C LYS A 304 9.18 21.79 -19.91
N TYR A 305 9.49 22.99 -19.44
CA TYR A 305 8.51 24.02 -19.14
C TYR A 305 8.63 25.17 -20.13
N TYR A 306 7.48 25.66 -20.59
CA TYR A 306 7.36 26.90 -21.37
C TYR A 306 6.61 27.92 -20.51
N GLY A 307 7.16 29.12 -20.37
CA GLY A 307 6.56 30.19 -19.58
C GLY A 307 6.47 31.48 -20.40
N ILE A 308 5.43 32.28 -20.13
CA ILE A 308 5.28 33.61 -20.71
C ILE A 308 5.89 34.63 -19.75
N ALA A 309 6.95 35.30 -20.18
CA ALA A 309 7.59 36.35 -19.40
C ALA A 309 6.76 37.64 -19.42
N THR A 310 6.53 38.24 -18.25
CA THR A 310 5.84 39.54 -18.14
C THR A 310 6.58 40.49 -17.17
N PRO A 311 6.36 41.82 -17.28
CA PRO A 311 7.04 42.81 -16.43
C PRO A 311 6.47 42.87 -15.00
N SER A 312 7.35 43.08 -14.01
CA SER A 312 7.10 42.90 -12.57
C SER A 312 6.01 43.79 -11.92
N SER A 313 5.59 44.90 -12.53
CA SER A 313 4.92 46.01 -11.80
C SER A 313 3.39 46.03 -11.74
N LYS A 314 2.67 44.97 -12.15
CA LYS A 314 1.21 44.85 -11.91
C LYS A 314 0.83 43.40 -11.61
N ILE A 315 0.68 43.06 -10.32
CA ILE A 315 0.10 41.79 -9.89
C ILE A 315 -1.07 42.07 -8.95
N THR A 316 -2.27 42.20 -9.53
CA THR A 316 -3.46 41.63 -8.89
C THR A 316 -3.41 40.14 -9.20
N LYS A 317 -3.20 39.30 -8.16
CA LYS A 317 -3.41 37.87 -8.28
C LYS A 317 -4.87 37.66 -8.69
N VAL A 318 -5.09 37.37 -9.97
CA VAL A 318 -6.37 36.90 -10.44
C VAL A 318 -6.39 35.41 -10.13
N ASP A 319 -6.98 35.06 -8.99
CA ASP A 319 -7.48 33.71 -8.75
C ASP A 319 -8.61 33.47 -9.77
N SER A 320 -8.24 32.84 -10.88
CA SER A 320 -9.17 32.27 -11.85
C SER A 320 -8.70 30.86 -12.17
N GLU A 321 -9.12 29.89 -11.37
CA GLU A 321 -9.23 28.52 -11.86
C GLU A 321 -10.71 28.12 -11.86
N LYS A 322 -11.42 28.67 -12.85
CA LYS A 322 -12.60 28.04 -13.43
C LYS A 322 -12.45 27.95 -14.94
N LYS A 323 -12.51 26.69 -15.38
CA LYS A 323 -13.03 26.15 -16.65
C LYS A 323 -12.15 26.10 -17.90
N LEU A 324 -12.51 25.05 -18.66
CA LEU A 324 -12.20 24.65 -20.04
C LEU A 324 -10.90 23.84 -20.15
N CYS A 325 -10.92 22.50 -20.22
CA CYS A 325 -11.97 21.52 -20.56
C CYS A 325 -12.11 20.44 -19.50
#